data_AF-A0A4R2CJ63-F1
#
_entry.id   AF-A0A4R2CJ63-F1
#
_cell.length_a   1.000
_cell.length_b   1.000
_cell.length_c   1.000
_cell.angle_alpha   90.00
_cell.angle_beta   90.00
_cell.angle_gamma   90.00
#
_symmetry.space_group_name_H-M   'P 1'
#
loop_
_entity.id
_entity.type
_entity.pdbx_description
1 polymer ?
#
loop_
_entity_poly.entity_id
_entity_poly.type
_entity_poly.pdbx_seq_one_letter_code
_entity_poly.pdbx_strand_id
1 'polypeptide(L)'
;MTPLAAVVVGLLAGAIGTACLDAVHYKKYRRSGGTKSPVAWEFAPVENWETAPDPGQVVRRVIEGFTQRDLPDRSAWLISTIAHWGYGSAAGAAYGILAGSLRTPHPLYGVPFGAVVFASDYVALPAAGLYKPIWKYDATTLAWDLSAHLAYGAGTGATFWVLTKIR
;
A
#
# COMPACT_ATOMS: atom_id res chain seq x y z
N MET A 1 17.60 -18.63 -1.89
CA MET A 1 17.01 -17.82 -0.80
C MET A 1 16.07 -18.71 0.00
N THR A 2 16.02 -18.60 1.34
CA THR A 2 15.03 -19.34 2.16
C THR A 2 13.67 -18.65 2.12
N PRO A 3 12.55 -19.35 2.37
CA PRO A 3 11.23 -18.73 2.42
C PRO A 3 11.14 -17.56 3.42
N LEU A 4 11.74 -17.71 4.61
CA LEU A 4 11.77 -16.65 5.61
C LEU A 4 12.53 -15.41 5.11
N ALA A 5 13.69 -15.60 4.46
CA ALA A 5 14.44 -14.50 3.89
C ALA A 5 13.65 -13.80 2.78
N ALA A 6 12.92 -14.53 1.95
CA ALA A 6 12.07 -13.99 0.91
C ALA A 6 10.93 -13.12 1.48
N VAL A 7 10.29 -13.58 2.56
CA VAL A 7 9.26 -12.81 3.27
C VAL A 7 9.84 -11.53 3.86
N VAL A 8 10.96 -11.60 4.59
CA VAL A 8 11.57 -10.41 5.22
C VAL A 8 12.00 -9.38 4.17
N VAL A 9 12.67 -9.83 3.10
CA VAL A 9 13.07 -8.92 2.01
C VAL A 9 11.84 -8.36 1.29
N GLY A 10 10.80 -9.18 1.11
CA GLY A 10 9.52 -8.77 0.55
C GLY A 10 8.82 -7.69 1.38
N LEU A 11 8.79 -7.84 2.72
CA LEU A 11 8.23 -6.83 3.63
C LEU A 11 8.94 -5.47 3.46
N LEU A 12 10.28 -5.47 3.47
CA LEU A 12 11.08 -4.26 3.27
C LEU A 12 10.86 -3.65 1.87
N ALA A 13 10.81 -4.50 0.84
CA ALA A 13 10.54 -4.07 -0.52
C ALA A 13 9.14 -3.44 -0.67
N GLY A 14 8.13 -4.02 -0.02
CA GLY A 14 6.77 -3.48 0.01
C GLY A 14 6.70 -2.13 0.70
N ALA A 15 7.42 -1.94 1.82
CA ALA A 15 7.51 -0.63 2.47
C ALA A 15 8.14 0.43 1.55
N ILE A 16 9.20 0.09 0.81
CA ILE A 16 9.76 1.00 -0.20
C ILE A 16 8.78 1.24 -1.35
N GLY A 17 8.05 0.21 -1.77
CA GLY A 17 6.94 0.34 -2.71
C GLY A 17 5.91 1.36 -2.24
N THR A 18 5.48 1.28 -0.98
CA THR A 18 4.53 2.24 -0.37
C THR A 18 5.07 3.66 -0.47
N ALA A 19 6.33 3.90 -0.11
CA ALA A 19 6.95 5.21 -0.27
C ALA A 19 6.94 5.72 -1.73
N CYS A 20 7.12 4.83 -2.72
CA CYS A 20 7.02 5.19 -4.14
C CYS A 20 5.58 5.54 -4.56
N LEU A 21 4.58 4.80 -4.06
CA LEU A 21 3.16 5.09 -4.25
C LEU A 21 2.83 6.48 -3.68
N ASP A 22 3.24 6.72 -2.45
CA ASP A 22 3.00 7.95 -1.73
C ASP A 22 3.69 9.14 -2.39
N ALA A 23 4.86 8.95 -3.02
CA ALA A 23 5.48 9.99 -3.83
C ALA A 23 4.59 10.43 -5.02
N VAL A 24 3.89 9.48 -5.66
CA VAL A 24 2.94 9.80 -6.75
C VAL A 24 1.71 10.52 -6.20
N HIS A 25 1.14 10.05 -5.09
CA HIS A 25 0.00 10.70 -4.44
C HIS A 25 0.34 12.08 -3.89
N TYR A 26 1.51 12.25 -3.28
CA TYR A 26 2.02 13.53 -2.83
C TYR A 26 2.22 14.48 -4.01
N LYS A 27 2.75 13.99 -5.15
CA LYS A 27 2.83 14.80 -6.38
C LYS A 27 1.45 15.26 -6.86
N LYS A 28 0.44 14.38 -6.82
CA LYS A 28 -0.96 14.74 -7.13
C LYS A 28 -1.47 15.80 -6.16
N TYR A 29 -1.27 15.62 -4.86
CA TYR A 29 -1.63 16.58 -3.80
C TYR A 29 -0.99 17.96 -4.01
N ARG A 30 0.30 18.01 -4.33
CA ARG A 30 1.01 19.27 -4.62
C ARG A 30 0.47 19.95 -5.88
N ARG A 31 0.13 19.18 -6.93
CA ARG A 31 -0.48 19.71 -8.16
C ARG A 31 -1.88 20.28 -7.94
N SER A 32 -2.61 19.78 -6.94
CA SER A 32 -3.92 20.33 -6.54
C SER A 32 -3.84 21.46 -5.51
N GLY A 33 -2.67 22.09 -5.34
CA GLY A 33 -2.49 23.24 -4.43
C GLY A 33 -2.14 22.87 -2.98
N GLY A 34 -1.85 21.61 -2.70
CA GLY A 34 -1.41 21.17 -1.37
C GLY A 34 -0.14 21.88 -0.90
N THR A 35 -0.10 22.29 0.38
CA THR A 35 0.99 23.11 0.94
C THR A 35 1.83 22.40 2.00
N LYS A 36 1.34 21.30 2.60
CA LYS A 36 2.07 20.53 3.60
C LYS A 36 3.38 19.96 3.04
N SER A 37 4.38 19.79 3.91
CA SER A 37 5.60 19.04 3.60
C SER A 37 5.29 17.55 3.45
N PRO A 38 6.18 16.72 2.84
CA PRO A 38 5.90 15.30 2.65
C PRO A 38 5.61 14.57 3.97
N VAL A 39 6.43 14.79 4.99
CA VAL A 39 6.28 14.13 6.31
C VAL A 39 4.99 14.59 7.01
N ALA A 40 4.66 15.88 6.95
CA ALA A 40 3.44 16.40 7.56
C ALA A 40 2.15 16.01 6.81
N TRP A 41 2.27 15.68 5.52
CA TRP A 41 1.18 15.13 4.71
C TRP A 41 0.97 13.65 5.04
N GLU A 42 2.05 12.88 5.06
CA GLU A 42 2.05 11.43 5.30
C GLU A 42 1.56 11.07 6.70
N PHE A 43 2.08 11.76 7.72
CA PHE A 43 1.77 11.48 9.12
C PHE A 43 0.81 12.50 9.72
N ALA A 44 -0.10 13.05 8.91
CA ALA A 44 -1.12 13.97 9.39
C ALA A 44 -1.91 13.34 10.56
N PRO A 45 -2.20 14.10 11.63
CA PRO A 45 -2.93 13.56 12.78
C PRO A 45 -4.34 13.13 12.37
N VAL A 46 -4.81 12.05 12.99
CA VAL A 46 -6.18 11.55 12.89
C VAL A 46 -6.77 11.62 14.29
N GLU A 47 -7.75 12.49 14.48
CA GLU A 47 -8.26 12.85 15.81
C GLU A 47 -9.15 11.75 16.40
N ASN A 48 -9.90 11.06 15.53
CA ASN A 48 -10.89 10.08 15.92
C ASN A 48 -11.15 9.08 14.79
N TRP A 49 -11.95 8.06 15.08
CA TRP A 49 -12.29 7.09 14.06
C TRP A 49 -13.27 7.59 13.00
N GLU A 50 -13.97 8.70 13.17
CA GLU A 50 -14.85 9.24 12.12
C GLU A 50 -14.04 9.83 10.96
N THR A 51 -12.87 10.40 11.28
CA THR A 51 -11.95 11.01 10.32
C THR A 51 -10.83 10.07 9.87
N ALA A 52 -10.80 8.84 10.38
CA ALA A 52 -9.79 7.86 10.02
C ALA A 52 -9.92 7.44 8.54
N PRO A 53 -8.78 7.34 7.81
CA PRO A 53 -8.77 6.92 6.42
C PRO A 53 -9.18 5.45 6.27
N ASP A 54 -9.60 5.07 5.06
CA ASP A 54 -10.13 3.74 4.75
C ASP A 54 -9.26 2.57 5.24
N PRO A 55 -7.91 2.58 5.10
CA PRO A 55 -7.07 1.51 5.63
C PRO A 55 -7.24 1.31 7.15
N GLY A 56 -7.29 2.40 7.90
CA GLY A 56 -7.51 2.37 9.34
C GLY A 56 -8.89 1.83 9.70
N GLN A 57 -9.91 2.23 8.95
CA GLN A 57 -11.28 1.74 9.14
C GLN A 57 -11.41 0.24 8.90
N VAL A 58 -10.69 -0.32 7.92
CA VAL A 58 -10.70 -1.76 7.68
C VAL A 58 -10.09 -2.50 8.88
N VAL A 59 -8.91 -2.08 9.34
CA VAL A 59 -8.26 -2.71 10.50
C VAL A 59 -9.11 -2.56 11.76
N ARG A 60 -9.73 -1.39 11.97
CA ARG A 60 -10.69 -1.16 13.06
C ARG A 60 -11.80 -2.20 13.04
N ARG A 61 -12.50 -2.35 11.90
CA ARG A 61 -13.61 -3.31 11.75
C ARG A 61 -13.19 -4.74 12.03
N VAL A 62 -11.99 -5.15 11.61
CA VAL A 62 -11.45 -6.48 11.89
C VAL A 62 -11.21 -6.67 13.39
N ILE A 63 -10.57 -5.71 14.05
CA ILE A 63 -10.26 -5.80 15.48
C ILE A 63 -11.54 -5.76 16.32
N GLU A 64 -12.42 -4.79 16.09
CA GLU A 64 -13.68 -4.67 16.83
C GLU A 64 -14.58 -5.88 16.56
N GLY A 65 -14.63 -6.36 15.31
CA GLY A 65 -15.38 -7.57 14.95
C GLY A 65 -14.86 -8.85 15.61
N PHE A 66 -13.55 -8.98 15.81
CA PHE A 66 -12.99 -10.17 16.49
C PHE A 66 -13.03 -10.06 18.02
N THR A 67 -12.69 -8.89 18.55
CA THR A 67 -12.56 -8.67 20.00
C THR A 67 -13.87 -8.27 20.66
N GLN A 68 -14.88 -7.86 19.88
CA GLN A 68 -16.17 -7.33 20.33
C GLN A 68 -15.99 -6.11 21.27
N ARG A 69 -14.95 -5.31 21.06
CA ARG A 69 -14.62 -4.11 21.85
C ARG A 69 -14.30 -2.96 20.93
N ASP A 70 -14.92 -1.81 21.19
CA ASP A 70 -14.64 -0.58 20.46
C ASP A 70 -13.21 -0.09 20.72
N LEU A 71 -12.53 0.34 19.67
CA LEU A 71 -11.21 0.93 19.78
C LEU A 71 -11.32 2.41 20.19
N PRO A 72 -10.51 2.88 21.14
CA PRO A 72 -10.58 4.27 21.56
C PRO A 72 -10.05 5.21 20.46
N ASP A 73 -10.65 6.38 20.30
CA ASP A 73 -10.29 7.36 19.26
C ASP A 73 -8.81 7.73 19.23
N ARG A 74 -8.15 7.80 20.39
CA ARG A 74 -6.70 8.04 20.50
C ARG A 74 -5.83 7.05 19.72
N SER A 75 -6.37 5.88 19.38
CA SER A 75 -5.66 4.85 18.60
C SER A 75 -5.83 5.00 17.08
N ALA A 76 -6.77 5.83 16.63
CA ALA A 76 -7.12 5.99 15.22
C ALA A 76 -5.91 6.37 14.36
N TRP A 77 -5.11 7.34 14.81
CA TRP A 77 -3.88 7.73 14.10
C TRP A 77 -2.90 6.57 13.96
N LEU A 78 -2.51 5.96 15.09
CA LEU A 78 -1.51 4.90 15.10
C LEU A 78 -1.94 3.70 14.25
N ILE A 79 -3.18 3.25 14.41
CA ILE A 79 -3.69 2.08 13.68
C ILE A 79 -3.84 2.41 12.20
N SER A 80 -4.27 3.61 11.83
CA SER A 80 -4.33 4.03 10.43
C SER A 80 -2.96 4.06 9.77
N THR A 81 -1.95 4.60 10.45
CA THR A 81 -0.56 4.60 9.96
C THR A 81 -0.02 3.18 9.83
N ILE A 82 -0.23 2.33 10.85
CA ILE A 82 0.18 0.91 10.77
C ILE A 82 -0.53 0.20 9.62
N ALA A 83 -1.83 0.45 9.42
CA ALA A 83 -2.60 -0.16 8.35
C ALA A 83 -2.05 0.25 6.98
N HIS A 84 -1.86 1.55 6.73
CA HIS A 84 -1.34 2.09 5.46
C HIS A 84 0.00 1.44 5.08
N TRP A 85 0.99 1.47 5.98
CA TRP A 85 2.31 0.88 5.71
C TRP A 85 2.30 -0.65 5.75
N GLY A 86 1.45 -1.23 6.60
CA GLY A 86 1.30 -2.66 6.78
C GLY A 86 0.70 -3.36 5.56
N TYR A 87 -0.30 -2.77 4.91
CA TYR A 87 -0.89 -3.33 3.69
C TYR A 87 0.15 -3.44 2.56
N GLY A 88 0.88 -2.37 2.29
CA GLY A 88 1.94 -2.39 1.27
C GLY A 88 3.07 -3.36 1.63
N SER A 89 3.49 -3.39 2.89
CA SER A 89 4.50 -4.35 3.36
C SER A 89 4.03 -5.81 3.18
N ALA A 90 2.77 -6.11 3.55
CA ALA A 90 2.20 -7.44 3.42
C ALA A 90 2.07 -7.88 1.96
N ALA A 91 1.65 -6.98 1.07
CA ALA A 91 1.67 -7.23 -0.37
C ALA A 91 3.10 -7.48 -0.88
N GLY A 92 4.08 -6.70 -0.42
CA GLY A 92 5.50 -6.94 -0.71
C GLY A 92 6.02 -8.30 -0.22
N ALA A 93 5.53 -8.80 0.92
CA ALA A 93 5.87 -10.14 1.40
C ALA A 93 5.37 -11.22 0.42
N ALA A 94 4.14 -11.08 -0.09
CA ALA A 94 3.60 -11.96 -1.13
C ALA A 94 4.44 -11.88 -2.41
N TYR A 95 4.82 -10.68 -2.83
CA TYR A 95 5.75 -10.50 -3.95
C TYR A 95 7.07 -11.23 -3.70
N GLY A 96 7.66 -11.10 -2.50
CA GLY A 96 8.92 -11.73 -2.16
C GLY A 96 8.87 -13.25 -2.22
N ILE A 97 7.78 -13.87 -1.77
CA ILE A 97 7.55 -15.32 -1.92
C ILE A 97 7.50 -15.71 -3.40
N LEU A 98 6.72 -14.99 -4.21
CA LEU A 98 6.56 -15.29 -5.64
C LEU A 98 7.88 -15.09 -6.40
N ALA A 99 8.47 -13.90 -6.33
CA ALA A 99 9.69 -13.55 -7.04
C ALA A 99 10.90 -14.36 -6.54
N GLY A 100 10.99 -14.63 -5.24
CA GLY A 100 12.03 -15.47 -4.64
C GLY A 100 11.95 -16.95 -5.01
N SER A 101 10.79 -17.41 -5.49
CA SER A 101 10.59 -18.77 -6.01
C SER A 101 10.97 -18.92 -7.49
N LEU A 102 11.23 -17.82 -8.20
CA LEU A 102 11.63 -17.86 -9.60
C LEU A 102 13.13 -18.18 -9.73
N ARG A 103 13.49 -18.93 -10.77
CA ARG A 103 14.90 -19.24 -11.10
C ARG A 103 15.69 -17.98 -11.46
N THR A 104 15.02 -17.00 -12.08
CA THR A 104 15.61 -15.75 -12.58
C THR A 104 14.77 -14.55 -12.13
N PRO A 105 14.92 -14.09 -10.86
CA PRO A 105 14.23 -12.89 -10.39
C PRO A 105 14.69 -11.66 -11.19
N HIS A 106 13.73 -10.85 -11.64
CA HIS A 106 13.97 -9.66 -12.44
C HIS A 106 13.24 -8.44 -11.84
N PRO A 107 13.88 -7.26 -11.73
CA PRO A 107 13.27 -6.10 -11.08
C PRO A 107 12.00 -5.62 -11.79
N LEU A 108 11.92 -5.80 -13.12
CA LEU A 108 10.72 -5.42 -13.89
C LEU A 108 9.47 -6.23 -13.54
N TYR A 109 9.58 -7.38 -12.86
CA TYR A 109 8.40 -8.12 -12.41
C TYR A 109 7.58 -7.35 -11.36
N GLY A 110 8.17 -6.32 -10.74
CA GLY A 110 7.45 -5.40 -9.88
C GLY A 110 6.32 -4.66 -10.60
N VAL A 111 6.50 -4.27 -11.87
CA VAL A 111 5.51 -3.50 -12.64
C VAL A 111 4.18 -4.25 -12.83
N PRO A 112 4.16 -5.48 -13.38
CA PRO A 112 2.92 -6.25 -13.47
C PRO A 112 2.35 -6.60 -12.09
N PHE A 113 3.20 -6.76 -11.06
CA PHE A 113 2.71 -6.93 -9.69
C PHE A 113 1.93 -5.70 -9.20
N GLY A 114 2.45 -4.49 -9.41
CA GLY A 114 1.73 -3.25 -9.10
C GLY A 114 0.39 -3.14 -9.82
N ALA A 115 0.33 -3.53 -11.11
CA ALA A 115 -0.92 -3.58 -11.86
C ALA A 115 -1.92 -4.60 -11.29
N VAL A 116 -1.45 -5.74 -10.77
CA VAL A 116 -2.29 -6.72 -10.08
C VAL A 116 -2.85 -6.16 -8.78
N VAL A 117 -2.02 -5.46 -7.98
CA VAL A 117 -2.49 -4.81 -6.75
C VAL A 117 -3.58 -3.78 -7.07
N PHE A 118 -3.34 -2.90 -8.05
CA PHE A 118 -4.35 -1.96 -8.55
C PHE A 118 -5.65 -2.68 -8.95
N ALA A 119 -5.56 -3.71 -9.79
CA ALA A 119 -6.74 -4.45 -10.23
C ALA A 119 -7.48 -5.11 -9.06
N SER A 120 -6.75 -5.61 -8.06
CA SER A 120 -7.32 -6.24 -6.88
C SER A 120 -8.12 -5.26 -6.02
N ASP A 121 -7.70 -3.98 -5.94
CA ASP A 121 -8.43 -2.95 -5.22
C ASP A 121 -9.82 -2.73 -5.81
N TYR A 122 -9.94 -2.67 -7.14
CA TYR A 122 -11.23 -2.51 -7.83
C TYR A 122 -12.10 -3.78 -7.87
N VAL A 123 -11.60 -4.90 -7.35
CA VAL A 123 -12.40 -6.10 -7.09
C VAL A 123 -12.83 -6.14 -5.62
N ALA A 124 -11.89 -5.98 -4.69
CA ALA A 124 -12.13 -6.16 -3.26
C ALA A 124 -12.79 -4.95 -2.60
N LEU A 125 -12.32 -3.74 -2.87
CA LEU A 125 -12.78 -2.53 -2.16
C LEU A 125 -14.21 -2.10 -2.53
N PRO A 126 -14.69 -2.27 -3.79
CA PRO A 126 -16.11 -2.07 -4.08
C PRO A 126 -17.02 -3.06 -3.35
N ALA A 127 -16.61 -4.33 -3.23
CA ALA A 127 -17.37 -5.33 -2.48
C ALA A 127 -17.42 -5.00 -0.98
N ALA A 128 -16.38 -4.34 -0.44
CA ALA A 128 -16.34 -3.82 0.91
C ALA A 128 -17.03 -2.47 1.10
N GLY A 129 -17.58 -1.86 0.04
CA GLY A 129 -18.25 -0.56 0.08
C GLY A 129 -17.31 0.65 0.26
N LEU A 130 -16.01 0.47 0.05
CA LEU A 130 -14.99 1.53 0.20
C LEU A 130 -14.74 2.26 -1.11
N TYR A 131 -14.77 1.54 -2.24
CA TYR A 131 -14.60 2.12 -3.58
C TYR A 131 -15.91 2.09 -4.37
N LYS A 132 -16.00 2.96 -5.38
CA LYS A 132 -17.00 2.80 -6.44
C LYS A 132 -16.53 1.69 -7.40
N PRO A 133 -17.44 1.02 -8.13
CA PRO A 133 -17.02 0.19 -9.26
C PRO A 133 -16.16 0.99 -10.25
N ILE A 134 -15.15 0.34 -10.85
CA ILE A 134 -14.11 1.01 -11.65
C ILE A 134 -14.69 1.89 -12.78
N TRP A 135 -15.78 1.47 -13.42
CA TRP A 135 -16.47 2.20 -14.49
C TRP A 135 -17.22 3.47 -14.04
N LYS A 136 -17.26 3.77 -12.74
CA LYS A 136 -17.84 5.02 -12.22
C LYS A 136 -16.81 6.13 -11.98
N TYR A 137 -15.52 5.83 -12.11
CA TYR A 137 -14.47 6.83 -12.01
C TYR A 137 -14.12 7.41 -13.39
N ASP A 138 -13.67 8.66 -13.41
CA ASP A 138 -13.14 9.27 -14.62
C ASP A 138 -11.71 8.73 -14.91
N ALA A 139 -11.30 8.84 -16.18
CA ALA A 139 -10.01 8.33 -16.63
C ALA A 139 -8.81 8.99 -15.92
N THR A 140 -8.93 10.25 -15.49
CA THR A 140 -7.83 10.96 -14.80
C THR A 140 -7.64 10.38 -13.40
N THR A 141 -8.74 10.11 -12.68
CA THR A 141 -8.69 9.45 -11.38
C THR A 141 -8.04 8.07 -11.48
N LEU A 142 -8.48 7.24 -12.43
CA LEU A 142 -7.91 5.91 -12.65
C LEU A 142 -6.43 5.96 -13.09
N ALA A 143 -6.06 6.91 -13.94
CA ALA A 143 -4.67 7.06 -14.39
C ALA A 143 -3.72 7.43 -13.24
N TRP A 144 -4.14 8.32 -12.34
CA TRP A 144 -3.36 8.64 -11.15
C TRP A 144 -3.17 7.44 -10.23
N ASP A 145 -4.25 6.72 -9.99
CA ASP A 145 -4.25 5.58 -9.09
C ASP A 145 -3.42 4.41 -9.66
N LEU A 146 -3.61 4.09 -10.95
CA LEU A 146 -2.77 3.12 -11.65
C LEU A 146 -1.30 3.54 -11.63
N SER A 147 -1.00 4.82 -11.88
CA SER A 147 0.39 5.32 -11.84
C SER A 147 1.04 5.12 -10.47
N ALA A 148 0.28 5.36 -9.39
CA ALA A 148 0.76 5.17 -8.03
C ALA A 148 1.06 3.69 -7.75
N HIS A 149 0.20 2.79 -8.22
CA HIS A 149 0.38 1.34 -8.10
C HIS A 149 1.52 0.78 -8.97
N LEU A 150 1.72 1.32 -10.18
CA LEU A 150 2.89 0.96 -10.99
C LEU A 150 4.19 1.42 -10.34
N ALA A 151 4.20 2.60 -9.71
CA ALA A 151 5.34 3.08 -8.93
C ALA A 151 5.60 2.20 -7.69
N TYR A 152 4.55 1.81 -6.97
CA TYR A 152 4.61 0.82 -5.90
C TYR A 152 5.28 -0.47 -6.35
N GLY A 153 4.78 -1.03 -7.45
CA GLY A 153 5.29 -2.26 -8.03
C GLY A 153 6.76 -2.14 -8.44
N ALA A 154 7.11 -1.08 -9.18
CA ALA A 154 8.48 -0.82 -9.60
C ALA A 154 9.46 -0.69 -8.41
N GLY A 155 9.08 0.08 -7.39
CA GLY A 155 9.88 0.25 -6.17
C GLY A 155 10.06 -1.06 -5.40
N THR A 156 8.99 -1.86 -5.30
CA THR A 156 9.02 -3.19 -4.67
C THR A 156 9.97 -4.13 -5.43
N GLY A 157 9.79 -4.27 -6.74
CA GLY A 157 10.59 -5.18 -7.56
C GLY A 157 12.07 -4.82 -7.62
N ALA A 158 12.38 -3.53 -7.77
CA ALA A 158 13.75 -3.04 -7.76
C ALA A 158 14.43 -3.28 -6.41
N THR A 159 13.77 -2.91 -5.30
CA THR A 159 14.30 -3.09 -3.94
C THR A 159 14.53 -4.56 -3.63
N PHE A 160 13.54 -5.42 -3.91
CA PHE A 160 13.66 -6.85 -3.68
C PHE A 160 14.85 -7.41 -4.45
N TRP A 161 14.95 -7.10 -5.75
CA TRP A 161 16.05 -7.57 -6.59
C TRP A 161 17.42 -7.14 -6.06
N VAL A 162 17.59 -5.86 -5.70
CA VAL A 162 18.85 -5.34 -5.13
C VAL A 162 19.21 -6.08 -3.84
N LEU A 163 18.27 -6.20 -2.90
CA LEU A 163 18.51 -6.86 -1.62
C LEU A 163 18.80 -8.37 -1.76
N THR A 164 18.28 -9.01 -2.82
CA THR A 164 18.59 -10.41 -3.13
C THR A 164 19.95 -10.61 -3.80
N LYS A 165 20.52 -9.56 -4.42
CA LYS A 165 21.82 -9.60 -5.12
C LYS A 165 23.01 -9.26 -4.24
N ILE A 166 22.78 -8.51 -3.14
CA ILE A 166 23.82 -8.09 -2.19
C ILE A 166 24.07 -9.16 -1.10
N ARG A 167 23.20 -10.16 -1.00
CA ARG A 167 23.35 -11.33 -0.10
C ARG A 167 23.95 -12.52 -0.83
#